data_AF-A0A6A0AIP5-F1
#
_entry.id   AF-A0A6A0AIP5-F1
#
_cell.length_a   1.000
_cell.length_b   1.000
_cell.length_c   1.000
_cell.angle_alpha   90.00
_cell.angle_beta   90.00
_cell.angle_gamma   90.00
#
_symmetry.space_group_name_H-M   'P 1'
#
loop_
_entity.id
_entity.type
_entity.pdbx_description
1 polymer ?
#
loop_
_entity_poly.entity_id
_entity_poly.type
_entity_poly.pdbx_seq_one_letter_code
_entity_poly.pdbx_strand_id
1 'polypeptide(L)'
;MDPAWPARSPFVLEISQARQAHPPDHALRALEAAMEAADHGVKVVGLTPCTREALERIKEAEDSKQKTYQALCWCSRPLDAADEARLLAVQDVKVLQDTPVRVLHRRAAK
;
A
#
# COMPACT_ATOMS: atom_id res chain seq x y z
N MET A 1 2.34 -5.88 22.64
CA MET A 1 1.39 -5.46 21.60
C MET A 1 2.17 -5.43 20.31
N ASP A 2 1.87 -6.38 19.41
CA ASP A 2 2.50 -6.46 18.10
C ASP A 2 2.03 -5.25 17.28
N PRO A 3 2.92 -4.32 16.87
CA PRO A 3 2.51 -3.25 15.98
C PRO A 3 2.23 -3.92 14.65
N ALA A 4 0.95 -4.23 14.40
CA ALA A 4 0.48 -4.69 13.10
C ALA A 4 1.09 -3.78 12.04
N TRP A 5 2.14 -4.28 11.39
CA TRP A 5 2.87 -3.54 10.38
C TRP A 5 1.83 -3.07 9.34
N PRO A 6 1.81 -1.78 8.95
CA PRO A 6 0.76 -1.27 8.08
C PRO A 6 0.71 -2.12 6.80
N ALA A 7 -0.50 -2.21 6.22
CA ALA A 7 -0.77 -2.98 5.02
C ALA A 7 0.38 -2.88 4.00
N ARG A 8 1.03 -4.02 3.72
CA ARG A 8 2.18 -4.07 2.81
C ARG A 8 1.70 -3.75 1.40
N SER A 9 2.36 -2.79 0.74
CA SER A 9 2.11 -2.51 -0.67
C SER A 9 2.94 -3.48 -1.51
N PRO A 10 2.31 -4.40 -2.27
CA PRO A 10 3.04 -5.29 -3.17
C PRO A 10 3.70 -4.47 -4.28
N PHE A 11 4.86 -4.90 -4.73
CA PHE A 11 5.54 -4.35 -5.89
C PHE A 11 6.13 -5.48 -6.73
N VAL A 12 6.44 -5.17 -7.99
CA VAL A 12 7.13 -6.07 -8.91
C VAL A 12 8.27 -5.29 -9.55
N LEU A 13 9.45 -5.93 -9.59
CA LEU A 13 10.63 -5.41 -10.28
C LEU A 13 10.90 -6.30 -11.50
N GLU A 14 10.73 -5.73 -12.69
CA GLU A 14 11.11 -6.38 -13.94
C GLU A 14 12.57 -6.04 -14.27
N ILE A 15 13.40 -7.06 -14.50
CA ILE A 15 14.79 -6.89 -14.92
C ILE A 15 14.89 -7.23 -16.40
N SER A 16 14.96 -6.21 -17.25
CA SER A 16 15.12 -6.39 -18.69
C SER A 16 16.52 -6.95 -19.02
N GLN A 17 16.60 -7.82 -20.03
CA GLN A 17 17.86 -8.41 -20.51
C GLN A 17 18.68 -9.13 -19.42
N ALA A 18 18.00 -9.78 -18.47
CA ALA A 18 18.66 -10.55 -17.42
C ALA A 18 19.58 -11.63 -18.03
N ARG A 19 20.85 -11.63 -17.61
CA ARG A 19 21.85 -12.63 -18.04
C ARG A 19 21.73 -13.96 -17.30
N GLN A 20 20.97 -13.97 -16.21
CA GLN A 20 20.74 -15.12 -15.34
C GLN A 20 19.26 -15.19 -15.00
N ALA A 21 18.80 -16.39 -14.64
CA ALA A 21 17.45 -16.59 -14.12
C ALA A 21 17.27 -15.92 -12.75
N HIS A 22 16.08 -16.06 -12.15
CA HIS A 22 15.80 -15.50 -10.83
C HIS A 22 16.85 -15.89 -9.78
N PRO A 23 17.23 -14.96 -8.88
CA PRO A 23 18.12 -15.28 -7.78
C PRO A 23 17.52 -16.40 -6.90
N PRO A 24 18.35 -17.30 -6.35
CA PRO A 24 17.88 -18.27 -5.37
C PRO A 24 17.45 -17.59 -4.07
N ASP A 25 16.62 -18.26 -3.27
CA ASP A 25 16.01 -17.69 -2.07
C ASP A 25 17.02 -17.07 -1.10
N HIS A 26 18.17 -17.71 -0.88
CA HIS A 26 19.20 -17.17 0.03
C HIS A 26 19.73 -15.80 -0.43
N ALA A 27 19.86 -15.58 -1.74
CA ALA A 27 20.31 -14.31 -2.30
C ALA A 27 19.22 -13.23 -2.14
N LEU A 28 17.95 -13.60 -2.28
CA LEU A 28 16.82 -12.70 -2.02
C LEU A 28 16.75 -12.28 -0.56
N ARG A 29 16.99 -13.20 0.40
CA ARG A 29 17.05 -12.85 1.83
C ARG A 29 18.23 -11.95 2.16
N ALA A 30 19.39 -12.21 1.55
CA ALA A 30 20.55 -11.33 1.70
C ALA A 30 20.27 -9.91 1.17
N LEU A 31 19.54 -9.80 0.04
CA LEU A 31 19.12 -8.52 -0.50
C LEU A 31 18.17 -7.77 0.45
N GLU A 32 17.18 -8.43 1.04
CA GLU A 32 16.30 -7.81 2.05
C GLU A 32 17.09 -7.29 3.25
N ALA A 33 18.04 -8.07 3.77
CA ALA A 33 18.88 -7.66 4.88
C ALA A 33 19.77 -6.46 4.51
N ALA A 34 20.32 -6.45 3.30
CA ALA A 34 21.10 -5.32 2.80
C ALA A 34 20.25 -4.04 2.65
N MET A 35 19.01 -4.16 2.19
CA MET A 35 18.09 -3.02 2.07
C MET A 35 17.67 -2.46 3.44
N GLU A 36 17.41 -3.32 4.42
CA GLU A 36 17.13 -2.89 5.79
C GLU A 36 18.33 -2.17 6.40
N ALA A 37 19.54 -2.70 6.21
CA ALA A 37 20.77 -2.10 6.72
C ALA A 37 21.11 -0.74 6.07
N ALA A 38 20.66 -0.51 4.84
CA ALA A 38 20.87 0.74 4.12
C ALA A 38 19.93 1.88 4.58
N ASP A 39 18.90 1.57 5.37
CA ASP A 39 17.96 2.51 6.01
C ASP A 39 17.43 3.62 5.06
N HIS A 40 16.83 3.21 3.95
CA HIS A 40 16.21 4.13 2.99
C HIS A 40 14.79 4.59 3.40
N GLY A 41 14.37 4.38 4.65
CA GLY A 41 13.01 4.68 5.11
C GLY A 41 11.94 3.74 4.54
N VAL A 42 12.33 2.64 3.89
CA VAL A 42 11.44 1.60 3.37
C VAL A 42 11.99 0.23 3.76
N LYS A 43 11.10 -0.64 4.22
CA LYS A 43 11.41 -2.05 4.52
C LYS A 43 10.85 -2.96 3.45
N VAL A 44 11.72 -3.74 2.83
CA VAL A 44 11.35 -4.75 1.83
C VAL A 44 11.36 -6.13 2.48
N VAL A 45 10.25 -6.86 2.29
CA VAL A 45 10.04 -8.19 2.87
C VAL A 45 9.27 -9.07 1.90
N GLY A 46 9.52 -10.38 1.93
CA GLY A 46 8.81 -11.36 1.12
C GLY A 46 9.20 -11.35 -0.35
N LEU A 47 10.41 -10.90 -0.71
CA LEU A 47 10.96 -11.04 -2.06
C LEU A 47 10.86 -12.51 -2.51
N THR A 48 10.29 -12.71 -3.69
CA THR A 48 10.11 -14.02 -4.30
C THR A 48 10.17 -13.86 -5.82
N PRO A 49 10.63 -14.88 -6.57
CA PRO A 49 10.47 -14.88 -8.02
C PRO A 49 9.01 -14.66 -8.41
N CYS A 50 8.75 -13.64 -9.23
CA CYS A 50 7.41 -13.30 -9.68
C CYS A 50 7.11 -14.00 -11.00
N THR A 51 6.04 -14.80 -11.04
CA THR A 51 5.52 -15.37 -12.30
C THR A 51 4.49 -14.43 -12.93
N ARG A 52 4.15 -14.69 -14.20
CA ARG A 52 3.11 -13.92 -14.90
C ARG A 52 1.76 -14.01 -14.18
N GLU A 53 1.39 -15.19 -13.69
CA GLU A 53 0.15 -15.41 -12.94
C GLU A 53 0.17 -14.65 -11.62
N ALA A 54 1.32 -14.56 -10.95
CA ALA A 54 1.46 -13.76 -9.74
C ALA A 54 1.28 -12.26 -10.02
N LEU A 55 1.80 -11.77 -11.16
CA LEU A 55 1.60 -10.39 -11.59
C LEU A 55 0.13 -10.10 -11.92
N GLU A 56 -0.55 -11.00 -12.62
CA GLU A 56 -1.99 -10.88 -12.94
C GLU A 56 -2.82 -10.81 -11.65
N ARG A 57 -2.55 -11.68 -10.66
CA ARG A 57 -3.19 -11.61 -9.34
C ARG A 57 -2.95 -10.29 -8.60
N ILE A 58 -1.76 -9.69 -8.73
CA ILE A 58 -1.48 -8.38 -8.12
C ILE A 58 -2.32 -7.28 -8.79
N LYS A 59 -2.50 -7.34 -10.10
CA LYS A 59 -3.32 -6.39 -10.86
C LYS A 59 -4.81 -6.51 -10.53
N GLU A 60 -5.35 -7.73 -10.52
CA GLU A 60 -6.76 -7.98 -10.14
C GLU A 60 -7.06 -7.55 -8.70
N ALA A 61 -6.07 -7.70 -7.83
CA ALA A 61 -6.14 -7.25 -6.45
C ALA A 61 -6.20 -5.72 -6.30
N GLU A 62 -5.80 -4.93 -7.30
CA GLU A 62 -5.84 -3.47 -7.22
C GLU A 62 -7.27 -2.94 -7.10
N ASP A 63 -8.20 -3.56 -7.85
CA ASP A 63 -9.60 -3.15 -7.95
C ASP A 63 -10.48 -3.71 -6.82
N SER A 64 -10.08 -4.86 -6.25
CA SER A 64 -10.92 -5.62 -5.31
C SER A 64 -10.50 -5.51 -3.84
N LYS A 65 -9.27 -5.07 -3.54
CA LYS A 65 -8.78 -5.05 -2.15
C LYS A 65 -9.30 -3.86 -1.36
N GLN A 66 -9.74 -4.17 -0.14
CA GLN A 66 -9.93 -3.18 0.90
C GLN A 66 -8.57 -2.62 1.33
N LYS A 67 -8.48 -1.29 1.42
CA LYS A 67 -7.29 -0.57 1.86
C LYS A 67 -7.56 0.04 3.23
N THR A 68 -6.66 -0.19 4.16
CA THR A 68 -6.72 0.38 5.52
C THR A 68 -5.82 1.60 5.59
N TYR A 69 -6.34 2.69 6.12
CA TYR A 69 -5.62 3.94 6.29
C TYR A 69 -5.70 4.40 7.74
N GLN A 70 -4.70 5.18 8.15
CA GLN A 70 -4.72 5.96 9.38
C GLN A 70 -4.44 7.41 9.01
N ALA A 71 -5.18 8.34 9.59
CA ALA A 71 -5.03 9.75 9.34
C ALA A 71 -5.09 10.52 10.65
N LEU A 72 -4.23 11.53 10.77
CA LEU A 72 -4.38 12.56 11.80
C LEU A 72 -5.32 13.64 11.26
N CYS A 73 -6.50 13.74 11.85
CA CYS A 73 -7.51 14.73 11.47
C CYS A 73 -7.48 15.91 12.45
N TRP A 74 -7.54 17.12 11.92
CA TRP A 74 -7.67 18.35 12.73
C TRP A 74 -9.08 18.91 12.63
N CYS A 75 -9.61 19.38 13.76
CA CYS A 75 -10.88 20.09 13.84
C CYS A 75 -10.63 21.49 14.42
N SER A 76 -11.33 22.49 13.89
CA SER A 76 -11.23 23.88 14.32
C SER A 76 -11.77 24.13 15.73
N ARG A 77 -12.53 23.18 16.29
CA ARG A 77 -13.04 23.19 17.65
C ARG A 77 -12.63 21.92 18.40
N PRO A 78 -12.62 21.93 19.74
CA PRO A 78 -12.51 20.71 20.53
C PRO A 78 -13.63 19.72 20.19
N LEU A 79 -13.28 18.43 20.19
CA LEU A 79 -14.25 17.35 20.06
C LEU A 79 -14.85 17.04 21.42
N ASP A 80 -16.15 16.75 21.45
CA ASP A 80 -16.83 16.25 22.63
C ASP A 80 -17.13 14.74 22.50
N ALA A 81 -17.68 14.14 23.57
CA ALA A 81 -18.02 12.72 23.58
C ALA A 81 -19.09 12.35 22.54
N ALA A 82 -19.95 13.29 22.13
CA ALA A 82 -20.96 13.05 21.12
C ALA A 82 -20.35 13.02 19.70
N ASP A 83 -19.31 13.82 19.44
CA ASP A 83 -18.52 13.72 18.21
C ASP A 83 -17.84 12.35 18.08
N GLU A 84 -17.18 11.89 19.15
CA GLU A 84 -16.50 10.60 19.17
C GLU A 84 -17.50 9.44 18.93
N ALA A 85 -18.63 9.45 19.64
CA ALA A 85 -19.68 8.45 19.45
C ALA A 85 -20.21 8.44 18.01
N ARG A 86 -20.39 9.61 17.39
CA ARG A 86 -20.80 9.70 15.98
C ARG A 86 -19.75 9.10 15.06
N LEU A 87 -18.47 9.42 15.24
CA LEU A 87 -17.39 8.90 14.39
C LEU A 87 -17.28 7.37 14.48
N LEU A 88 -17.39 6.81 15.67
CA LEU A 88 -17.34 5.35 15.89
C LEU A 88 -18.55 4.62 15.30
N ALA A 89 -19.70 5.29 15.18
CA ALA A 89 -20.89 4.73 14.54
C ALA A 89 -20.83 4.76 13.00
N VAL A 90 -19.87 5.48 12.40
CA VAL A 90 -19.72 5.54 10.95
C VAL A 90 -19.05 4.27 10.43
N GLN A 91 -19.84 3.43 9.77
CA GLN A 91 -19.39 2.22 9.10
C GLN A 91 -20.16 2.02 7.79
N ASP A 92 -19.55 1.31 6.84
CA ASP A 92 -20.18 0.88 5.58
C ASP A 92 -20.85 2.01 4.78
N VAL A 93 -20.24 3.19 4.77
CA VAL A 93 -20.76 4.38 4.09
C VAL A 93 -20.48 4.33 2.59
N LYS A 94 -21.51 4.55 1.79
CA LYS A 94 -21.35 4.81 0.36
C LYS A 94 -20.87 6.25 0.14
N VAL A 95 -19.60 6.40 -0.22
CA VAL A 95 -19.01 7.70 -0.57
C VAL A 95 -19.22 7.98 -2.05
N LEU A 96 -19.85 9.12 -2.37
CA LEU A 96 -19.95 9.63 -3.73
C LEU A 96 -18.82 10.65 -3.92
N GLN A 97 -17.72 10.23 -4.54
CA GLN A 97 -16.50 11.04 -4.65
C GLN A 97 -16.24 11.48 -6.10
N ASP A 98 -16.29 12.79 -6.33
CA ASP A 98 -15.83 13.39 -7.59
C ASP A 98 -14.30 13.36 -7.70
N THR A 99 -13.78 13.55 -8.92
CA THR A 99 -12.32 13.57 -9.13
C THR A 99 -11.68 14.71 -8.33
N PRO A 100 -10.75 14.43 -7.39
CA PRO A 100 -10.16 15.48 -6.57
C PRO A 100 -9.43 16.54 -7.42
N VAL A 101 -9.60 17.82 -7.07
CA VAL A 101 -9.04 18.96 -7.84
C VAL A 101 -7.56 18.79 -8.15
N ARG A 102 -6.77 18.34 -7.15
CA ARG A 102 -5.33 18.14 -7.27
C ARG A 102 -4.90 17.15 -8.37
N VAL A 103 -5.80 16.28 -8.84
CA VAL A 103 -5.51 15.31 -9.91
C VAL A 103 -6.25 15.59 -11.22
N LEU A 104 -7.08 16.63 -11.30
CA LEU A 104 -7.85 16.97 -12.51
C LEU A 104 -6.96 17.23 -13.73
N HIS A 105 -5.78 17.81 -13.54
CA HIS A 105 -4.84 18.07 -14.64
C HIS A 105 -4.35 16.80 -15.36
N ARG A 106 -4.42 15.64 -14.70
CA ARG A 106 -3.92 14.36 -15.22
C ARG A 106 -5.05 13.41 -15.61
N ARG A 107 -6.24 13.60 -15.06
CA ARG A 107 -7.41 12.75 -15.33
C ARG A 107 -8.42 13.61 -16.07
N ALA A 108 -8.66 13.29 -17.35
CA ALA A 108 -9.74 13.92 -18.10
C ALA A 108 -11.02 13.86 -17.26
N ALA A 109 -11.63 15.02 -17.01
CA ALA A 109 -12.93 15.08 -16.37
C ALA A 109 -13.90 14.29 -17.26
N LYS A 110 -14.47 13.23 -16.70
CA LYS A 110 -15.51 12.47 -17.38
C LYS A 110 -16.84 13.18 -17.17
#